data_AF-T0NDD5-F1
#
_entry.id   AF-T0NDD5-F1
#
_cell.length_a   1.000
_cell.length_b   1.000
_cell.length_c   1.000
_cell.angle_alpha   90.00
_cell.angle_beta   90.00
_cell.angle_gamma   90.00
#
_symmetry.space_group_name_H-M   'P 1'
#
loop_
_entity.id
_entity.type
_entity.pdbx_description
1 polymer ?
#
loop_
_entity_poly.entity_id
_entity_poly.type
_entity_poly.pdbx_seq_one_letter_code
_entity_poly.pdbx_strand_id
1 'polypeptide(L)'
;MAFIIEIDDSLETPLYAQIKLSVISGIKTGKLKPGDVLLSSRELVKSLGINYHTVNKAYDLLVQEGFLIRDKKKRTFVNKWASGDDSRFLKRWEDLEKSLIEEAKARGVTSVRILDIVREALGNS
;
A
#
# COMPACT_ATOMS: atom_id res chain seq x y z
N MET A 1 -21.72 -1.36 -2.32
CA MET A 1 -21.26 -1.93 -1.03
C MET A 1 -19.96 -1.21 -0.69
N ALA A 2 -19.80 -0.66 0.52
CA ALA A 2 -18.58 0.06 0.90
C ALA A 2 -17.44 -0.93 1.13
N PHE A 3 -16.23 -0.59 0.67
CA PHE A 3 -15.03 -1.37 0.98
C PHE A 3 -14.75 -1.34 2.48
N ILE A 4 -14.46 -2.50 3.08
CA ILE A 4 -14.17 -2.65 4.51
C ILE A 4 -12.66 -2.80 4.68
N ILE A 5 -12.10 -2.00 5.59
CA ILE A 5 -10.72 -2.14 6.03
C ILE A 5 -10.70 -3.15 7.17
N GLU A 6 -9.91 -4.20 7.00
CA GLU A 6 -9.73 -5.27 7.98
C GLU A 6 -8.38 -5.10 8.69
N ILE A 7 -8.37 -5.35 9.98
CA ILE A 7 -7.18 -5.34 10.85
C ILE A 7 -7.18 -6.61 11.69
N ASP A 8 -6.00 -7.11 12.01
CA ASP A 8 -5.75 -8.27 12.85
C ASP A 8 -4.72 -7.91 13.91
N ASP A 9 -5.20 -7.75 15.15
CA ASP A 9 -4.39 -7.39 16.32
C ASP A 9 -3.43 -8.50 16.75
N SER A 10 -3.58 -9.73 16.22
CA SER A 10 -2.66 -10.84 16.52
C SER A 10 -1.36 -10.79 15.69
N LEU A 11 -1.33 -9.99 14.62
CA LEU A 11 -0.15 -9.85 13.77
C LEU A 11 0.87 -8.89 14.41
N GLU A 12 2.16 -9.22 14.29
CA GLU A 12 3.26 -8.32 14.64
C GLU A 12 3.33 -7.06 13.75
N THR A 13 2.58 -7.06 12.64
CA THR A 13 2.53 -5.94 11.71
C THR A 13 1.84 -4.73 12.38
N PRO A 14 2.47 -3.55 12.43
CA PRO A 14 1.87 -2.37 13.02
C PRO A 14 0.53 -1.98 12.36
N LEU A 15 -0.46 -1.55 13.15
CA LEU A 15 -1.81 -1.22 12.67
C LEU A 15 -1.85 -0.25 11.48
N TYR A 16 -0.99 0.78 11.46
CA TYR A 16 -0.95 1.72 10.34
C TYR A 16 -0.55 1.02 9.02
N ALA A 17 0.33 0.02 9.11
CA ALA A 17 0.77 -0.77 7.97
C ALA A 17 -0.33 -1.74 7.53
N GLN A 18 -1.07 -2.34 8.45
CA GLN A 18 -2.22 -3.19 8.13
C GLN A 18 -3.32 -2.42 7.38
N ILE A 19 -3.69 -1.22 7.85
CA ILE A 19 -4.67 -0.34 7.16
C ILE A 19 -4.20 -0.04 5.73
N LYS A 20 -2.91 0.30 5.59
CA LYS A 20 -2.30 0.59 4.29
C LYS A 20 -2.39 -0.62 3.36
N LEU A 21 -1.99 -1.80 3.84
CA LEU A 21 -2.03 -3.05 3.06
C LEU A 21 -3.45 -3.43 2.67
N SER A 22 -4.43 -3.25 3.56
CA SER A 22 -5.84 -3.50 3.27
C SER A 22 -6.34 -2.61 2.12
N VAL A 23 -6.05 -1.31 2.16
CA VAL A 23 -6.42 -0.38 1.06
C VAL A 23 -5.73 -0.77 -0.25
N ILE A 24 -4.43 -1.06 -0.23
CA ILE A 24 -3.68 -1.48 -1.42
C ILE A 24 -4.26 -2.79 -1.98
N SER A 25 -4.62 -3.74 -1.13
CA SER A 25 -5.28 -4.99 -1.54
C SER A 25 -6.65 -4.73 -2.17
N GLY A 26 -7.43 -3.80 -1.61
CA GLY A 26 -8.69 -3.36 -2.19
C GLY A 26 -8.53 -2.80 -3.59
N ILE A 27 -7.47 -2.00 -3.82
CA ILE A 27 -7.13 -1.46 -5.14
C ILE A 27 -6.67 -2.59 -6.08
N LYS A 28 -5.73 -3.44 -5.63
CA LYS A 28 -5.18 -4.58 -6.40
C LYS A 28 -6.28 -5.52 -6.89
N THR A 29 -7.28 -5.80 -6.05
CA THR A 29 -8.40 -6.70 -6.35
C THR A 29 -9.55 -6.03 -7.11
N GLY A 30 -9.47 -4.72 -7.38
CA GLY A 30 -10.51 -3.95 -8.05
C GLY A 30 -11.76 -3.69 -7.20
N LYS A 31 -11.75 -4.04 -5.90
CA LYS A 31 -12.81 -3.69 -4.93
C LYS A 31 -12.86 -2.19 -4.66
N LEU A 32 -11.71 -1.52 -4.76
CA LEU A 32 -11.56 -0.07 -4.77
C LEU A 32 -11.12 0.37 -6.16
N LYS A 33 -11.89 1.24 -6.80
CA LYS A 33 -11.61 1.76 -8.14
C LYS A 33 -11.10 3.20 -8.07
N PRO A 34 -10.30 3.62 -9.06
CA PRO A 34 -9.97 5.04 -9.26
C PRO A 34 -11.16 5.99 -9.08
N GLY A 35 -11.03 6.95 -8.17
CA GLY A 35 -12.08 7.91 -7.83
C GLY A 35 -13.05 7.49 -6.73
N ASP A 36 -13.00 6.25 -6.25
CA ASP A 36 -13.82 5.82 -5.12
C ASP A 36 -13.45 6.60 -3.85
N VAL A 37 -14.47 7.01 -3.10
CA VAL A 37 -14.30 7.75 -1.85
C VAL A 37 -14.13 6.75 -0.71
N LEU A 38 -13.08 6.94 0.08
CA LEU A 38 -12.86 6.19 1.31
C LEU A 38 -13.51 6.94 2.49
N LEU A 39 -13.73 6.21 3.59
CA LEU A 39 -14.05 6.83 4.88
C LEU A 39 -13.04 7.93 5.20
N SER A 40 -13.49 9.05 5.75
CA SER A 40 -12.59 10.04 6.34
C SER A 40 -11.81 9.42 7.50
N SER A 41 -10.67 10.01 7.87
CA SER A 41 -9.88 9.52 9.02
C SER A 41 -10.73 9.42 10.31
N ARG A 42 -11.69 10.32 10.50
CA ARG A 42 -12.59 10.30 11.67
C ARG A 42 -13.62 9.18 11.61
N GLU A 43 -14.18 8.93 10.43
CA GLU A 43 -15.10 7.81 10.23
C GLU A 43 -14.38 6.47 10.37
N LEU A 44 -13.17 6.36 9.84
CA LEU A 44 -12.38 5.13 9.95
C LEU A 44 -11.97 4.85 11.40
N VAL A 45 -11.60 5.88 12.17
CA VAL A 45 -11.38 5.75 13.63
C VAL A 45 -12.62 5.20 14.32
N LYS A 46 -13.81 5.73 14.00
CA LYS A 46 -15.06 5.23 14.59
C LYS A 46 -15.37 3.79 14.17
N SER A 47 -15.07 3.44 12.92
CA SER A 47 -15.31 2.09 12.37
C SER A 47 -14.39 1.04 12.97
N LEU A 48 -13.13 1.38 13.25
CA LEU A 48 -12.10 0.45 13.71
C LEU A 48 -11.84 0.52 15.22
N GLY A 49 -12.24 1.60 15.90
CA GLY A 49 -11.98 1.80 17.32
C GLY A 49 -10.51 2.08 17.66
N ILE A 50 -9.68 2.48 16.68
CA ILE A 50 -8.23 2.66 16.85
C ILE A 50 -7.80 4.13 16.95
N ASN A 51 -6.53 4.34 17.34
CA ASN A 51 -5.94 5.66 17.49
C ASN A 51 -5.96 6.48 16.17
N TYR A 52 -6.42 7.73 16.26
CA TYR A 52 -6.46 8.68 15.15
C TYR A 52 -5.10 8.92 14.47
N HIS A 53 -4.01 8.96 15.23
CA HIS A 53 -2.66 9.10 14.68
C HIS A 53 -2.26 7.90 13.83
N THR A 54 -2.68 6.69 14.20
CA THR A 54 -2.44 5.46 13.43
C THR A 54 -3.16 5.52 12.08
N VAL A 55 -4.44 5.92 12.08
CA VAL A 55 -5.23 6.09 10.85
C VAL A 55 -4.63 7.17 9.95
N ASN A 56 -4.30 8.33 10.51
CA ASN A 56 -3.70 9.40 9.73
C ASN A 56 -2.34 9.02 9.16
N LYS A 57 -1.49 8.36 9.94
CA LYS A 57 -0.20 7.86 9.44
C LYS A 57 -0.40 6.94 8.23
N ALA A 58 -1.36 6.01 8.29
CA ALA A 58 -1.66 5.13 7.16
C ALA A 58 -2.13 5.92 5.93
N TYR A 59 -3.06 6.85 6.09
CA TYR A 59 -3.61 7.65 4.99
C TYR A 59 -2.58 8.61 4.40
N ASP A 60 -1.75 9.24 5.22
CA ASP A 60 -0.71 10.16 4.76
C ASP A 60 0.36 9.41 3.96
N LEU A 61 0.74 8.19 4.39
CA LEU A 61 1.64 7.33 3.60
C LEU A 61 1.01 6.92 2.27
N LEU A 62 -0.27 6.54 2.25
CA LEU A 62 -0.98 6.20 1.01
C LEU A 62 -1.10 7.40 0.05
N VAL A 63 -1.23 8.61 0.58
CA VAL A 63 -1.20 9.85 -0.23
C VAL A 63 0.20 10.13 -0.76
N GLN A 64 1.22 10.01 0.09
CA GLN A 64 2.62 10.21 -0.28
C GLN A 64 3.07 9.23 -1.38
N GLU A 65 2.57 8.00 -1.32
CA GLU A 65 2.85 6.94 -2.29
C GLU A 65 1.93 7.00 -3.52
N GLY A 66 0.98 7.94 -3.56
CA GLY A 66 0.14 8.19 -4.72
C GLY A 66 -1.04 7.24 -4.88
N PHE A 67 -1.32 6.34 -3.92
CA PHE A 67 -2.51 5.50 -3.93
C PHE A 67 -3.80 6.29 -3.66
N LEU A 68 -3.71 7.31 -2.80
CA LEU A 68 -4.85 8.16 -2.42
C LEU A 68 -4.57 9.64 -2.72
N ILE A 69 -5.64 10.42 -2.88
CA ILE A 69 -5.60 11.88 -2.92
C ILE A 69 -6.57 12.42 -1.87
N ARG A 70 -6.23 13.57 -1.28
CA ARG A 70 -7.10 14.32 -0.37
C ARG A 70 -7.52 15.63 -1.05
N ASP A 71 -8.83 15.87 -1.20
CA ASP A 71 -9.34 17.12 -1.80
C ASP A 71 -9.35 18.29 -0.80
N LYS A 72 -9.67 19.49 -1.31
CA LYS A 72 -9.83 20.72 -0.49
C LYS A 72 -10.89 20.59 0.60
N LYS A 73 -11.84 19.66 0.47
CA LYS A 73 -12.90 19.36 1.45
C LYS A 73 -12.49 18.23 2.41
N LYS A 74 -11.21 17.84 2.44
CA LYS A 74 -10.65 16.76 3.26
C LYS A 74 -11.27 15.39 2.99
N ARG A 75 -11.87 15.17 1.82
CA ARG A 75 -12.30 13.85 1.38
C ARG A 75 -11.10 13.11 0.80
N THR A 76 -10.99 11.84 1.15
CA THR A 76 -9.93 10.95 0.66
C THR A 76 -10.50 10.02 -0.40
N PHE A 77 -9.86 9.91 -1.55
CA PHE A 77 -10.32 9.05 -2.65
C PHE A 77 -9.15 8.36 -3.34
N VAL A 78 -9.43 7.23 -3.98
CA VAL A 78 -8.45 6.45 -4.74
C VAL A 78 -7.95 7.29 -5.91
N ASN A 79 -6.63 7.39 -6.03
CA ASN A 79 -6.02 8.17 -7.09
C ASN A 79 -6.33 7.59 -8.48
N LYS A 80 -6.40 8.46 -9.50
CA LYS A 80 -6.72 8.09 -10.88
C LYS A 80 -5.60 7.37 -11.64
N TRP A 81 -4.47 7.10 -11.01
CA TRP A 81 -3.28 6.50 -11.65
C TRP A 81 -2.81 5.18 -11.03
N ALA A 82 -3.73 4.37 -10.48
CA ALA A 82 -3.41 3.02 -10.02
C ALA A 82 -3.04 2.03 -11.15
N SER A 83 -2.93 2.49 -12.39
CA SER A 83 -2.59 1.69 -13.56
C SER A 83 -1.15 1.96 -14.00
N GLY A 84 -0.17 1.34 -13.32
CA GLY A 84 1.16 0.96 -13.86
C GLY A 84 2.12 2.02 -14.46
N ASP A 85 1.68 3.25 -14.69
CA ASP A 85 2.38 4.24 -15.53
C ASP A 85 2.72 5.52 -14.76
N ASP A 86 2.69 5.48 -13.42
CA ASP A 86 3.24 6.56 -12.58
C ASP A 86 4.76 6.49 -12.64
N SER A 87 5.36 7.34 -13.45
CA SER A 87 6.82 7.44 -13.63
C SER A 87 7.58 7.66 -12.32
N ARG A 88 6.95 8.26 -11.29
CA ARG A 88 7.57 8.42 -9.96
C ARG A 88 7.55 7.12 -9.18
N PHE A 89 6.50 6.32 -9.31
CA PHE A 89 6.45 4.98 -8.73
C PHE A 89 7.49 4.09 -9.38
N LEU A 90 7.56 4.06 -10.72
CA LEU A 90 8.54 3.26 -11.46
C LEU A 90 9.97 3.65 -11.07
N LYS A 91 10.27 4.95 -11.02
CA LYS A 91 11.59 5.45 -10.59
C LYS A 91 11.94 5.00 -9.17
N ARG A 92 11.01 5.14 -8.22
CA ARG A 92 11.21 4.68 -6.84
C ARG A 92 11.38 3.17 -6.76
N TRP A 93 10.62 2.41 -7.55
CA TRP A 93 10.71 0.96 -7.62
C TRP A 93 12.08 0.51 -8.12
N GLU A 94 12.57 1.10 -9.22
CA GLU A 94 13.92 0.86 -9.73
C GLU A 94 15.00 1.12 -8.67
N ASP A 95 14.88 2.23 -7.94
CA ASP A 95 15.88 2.58 -6.92
C ASP A 95 15.88 1.58 -5.75
N LEU A 96 14.69 1.10 -5.33
CA LEU A 96 14.54 0.07 -4.29
C LEU A 96 15.06 -1.30 -4.77
N GLU A 97 14.67 -1.71 -5.97
CA GLU A 97 15.09 -2.97 -6.60
C GLU A 97 16.61 -3.04 -6.71
N LYS A 98 17.24 -1.95 -7.19
CA LYS A 98 18.69 -1.86 -7.29
C LYS A 98 19.37 -2.05 -5.93
N SER A 99 18.87 -1.37 -4.90
CA SER A 99 19.43 -1.50 -3.54
C SER A 99 19.35 -2.93 -3.02
N LEU A 100 18.21 -3.60 -3.22
CA LEU A 100 18.00 -4.98 -2.76
C LEU A 100 18.86 -5.99 -3.53
N ILE A 101 19.02 -5.80 -4.84
CA ILE A 101 19.84 -6.69 -5.67
C ILE A 101 21.33 -6.55 -5.34
N GLU A 102 21.83 -5.32 -5.18
CA GLU A 102 23.22 -5.10 -4.77
C GLU A 102 23.49 -5.70 -3.39
N GLU A 103 22.55 -5.54 -2.46
CA GLU A 103 22.61 -6.14 -1.14
C GLU A 103 22.66 -7.69 -1.19
N ALA A 104 21.81 -8.30 -2.01
CA ALA A 104 21.74 -9.75 -2.19
C ALA A 104 23.02 -10.31 -2.83
N LYS A 105 23.52 -9.64 -3.88
CA LYS A 105 24.78 -10.02 -4.55
C LYS A 105 25.98 -9.91 -3.60
N ALA A 106 26.06 -8.85 -2.79
CA ALA A 106 27.11 -8.68 -1.80
C ALA A 106 27.15 -9.81 -0.75
N ARG A 107 26.00 -10.45 -0.50
CA ARG A 107 25.87 -11.64 0.36
C ARG A 107 26.04 -12.97 -0.39
N GLY A 108 26.39 -12.95 -1.68
CA GLY A 108 26.62 -14.14 -2.49
C GLY A 108 25.35 -14.81 -3.03
N VAL A 109 24.20 -14.14 -2.97
CA VAL A 109 22.97 -14.66 -3.59
C VAL A 109 23.10 -14.56 -5.10
N THR A 110 22.90 -15.68 -5.80
CA THR A 110 23.02 -15.73 -7.26
C THR A 110 21.81 -15.07 -7.93
N SER A 111 22.00 -14.54 -9.14
CA SER A 111 20.91 -13.97 -9.94
C SER A 111 19.77 -14.98 -10.16
N VAL A 112 20.09 -16.26 -10.32
CA VAL A 112 19.10 -17.34 -10.45
C VAL A 112 18.24 -17.41 -9.19
N ARG A 113 18.85 -17.44 -8.00
CA ARG A 113 18.11 -17.51 -6.75
C ARG A 113 17.26 -16.27 -6.50
N ILE A 114 17.76 -15.08 -6.85
CA ILE A 114 16.97 -13.83 -6.77
C ILE A 114 15.71 -13.94 -7.64
N LEU A 115 15.86 -14.40 -8.89
CA LEU A 115 14.73 -14.56 -9.80
C LEU A 115 13.73 -15.61 -9.31
N ASP A 116 14.20 -16.71 -8.70
CA ASP A 116 13.32 -17.72 -8.12
C ASP A 116 12.50 -17.16 -6.94
N ILE A 117 13.13 -16.40 -6.04
CA ILE A 117 12.44 -15.73 -4.91
C ILE A 117 11.34 -14.79 -5.43
N VAL A 118 11.65 -13.98 -6.46
CA VAL A 118 10.67 -13.05 -7.04
C VAL A 118 9.53 -13.81 -7.71
N ARG A 119 9.82 -14.88 -8.45
CA ARG A 119 8.79 -15.73 -9.09
C ARG A 119 7.88 -16.38 -8.08
N GLU A 120 8.45 -16.95 -7.02
CA GLU A 120 7.70 -17.56 -5.90
C GLU A 120 6.77 -16.52 -5.26
N ALA A 121 7.25 -15.29 -5.05
CA ALA A 121 6.44 -14.19 -4.49
C ALA A 121 5.32 -13.73 -5.43
N LEU A 122 5.55 -13.74 -6.75
CA LEU A 122 4.55 -13.37 -7.76
C LEU A 122 3.50 -14.47 -8.01
N GLY A 123 3.86 -15.75 -7.79
CA GLY A 123 3.02 -16.92 -8.06
C GLY A 123 1.99 -17.28 -6.98
N ASN A 124 1.97 -16.56 -5.86
CA ASN A 124 0.99 -16.72 -4.76
C ASN A 124 -0.10 -15.63 -4.74
N SER A 125 -0.41 -15.00 -5.89
CA SER A 125 -1.44 -13.96 -6.02
C SER A 125 -2.58 -14.37 -6.94
#